data_AF-A0A9E5QUF2-F1
#
_entry.id   AF-A0A9E5QUF2-F1
#
_cell.length_a   1.000
_cell.length_b   1.000
_cell.length_c   1.000
_cell.angle_alpha   90.00
_cell.angle_beta   90.00
_cell.angle_gamma   90.00
#
_symmetry.space_group_name_H-M   'P 1'
#
loop_
_entity.id
_entity.type
_entity.pdbx_description
1 polymer ?
#
loop_
_entity_poly.entity_id
_entity_poly.type
_entity_poly.pdbx_seq_one_letter_code
_entity_poly.pdbx_strand_id
1 'polypeptide(L)'
;MVDWQGWLAITAFLGVMALVITEVTHLMIAALLGALLLIFSNVLNLPEAIDYISRGHQTLALFLGVMILVRSFEPTKVFDHIAIRVLILAQGSGKLILLSIVALTSVICSVLPNATTVLLLGPLLPPIATKLGLEFIPLLILMVLTANSAGLLTLVGDPATYIVGDAIN
;
A
#
# COMPACT_ATOMS: atom_id res chain seq x y z
N MET A 1 22.19 -7.42 -29.74
CA MET A 1 23.40 -7.22 -28.93
C MET A 1 23.07 -6.12 -27.94
N VAL A 2 23.40 -6.27 -26.65
CA VAL A 2 23.06 -5.23 -25.67
C VAL A 2 23.98 -4.04 -25.91
N ASP A 3 23.41 -2.94 -26.42
CA ASP A 3 24.13 -1.69 -26.68
C ASP A 3 24.58 -1.03 -25.37
N TRP A 4 25.52 -0.07 -25.44
CA TRP A 4 26.04 0.63 -24.25
C TRP A 4 24.92 1.29 -23.41
N GLN A 5 23.88 1.77 -24.10
CA GLN A 5 22.68 2.33 -23.50
C GLN A 5 21.93 1.31 -22.63
N GLY A 6 21.92 0.04 -23.04
CA GLY A 6 21.29 -1.05 -22.27
C GLY A 6 22.00 -1.32 -20.95
N TRP A 7 23.34 -1.33 -20.93
CA TRP A 7 24.11 -1.47 -19.70
C TRP A 7 23.91 -0.28 -18.76
N LEU A 8 23.85 0.94 -19.30
CA LEU A 8 23.56 2.14 -18.52
C LEU A 8 22.14 2.10 -17.92
N ALA A 9 21.14 1.64 -18.69
CA ALA A 9 19.78 1.47 -18.18
C ALA A 9 19.69 0.46 -17.03
N ILE A 10 20.36 -0.70 -17.16
CA ILE A 10 20.38 -1.73 -16.12
C ILE A 10 21.06 -1.21 -14.84
N THR A 11 22.20 -0.52 -14.99
CA THR A 11 22.92 0.03 -13.84
C THR A 11 22.12 1.14 -13.15
N ALA A 12 21.46 2.02 -13.91
CA ALA A 12 20.55 3.02 -13.36
C ALA A 12 19.38 2.38 -12.60
N PHE A 13 18.74 1.35 -13.18
CA PHE A 13 17.66 0.61 -12.54
C PHE A 13 18.09 -0.03 -11.22
N LEU A 14 19.19 -0.78 -11.22
CA LEU A 14 19.73 -1.42 -10.01
C LEU A 14 20.15 -0.38 -8.97
N GLY A 15 20.73 0.75 -9.39
CA GLY A 15 21.10 1.85 -8.52
C GLY A 15 19.88 2.48 -7.83
N VAL A 16 18.82 2.78 -8.57
CA VAL A 16 17.56 3.28 -8.00
C VAL A 16 16.97 2.26 -7.04
N MET A 17 16.90 0.98 -7.43
CA MET A 17 16.39 -0.08 -6.55
C MET A 17 17.20 -0.18 -5.25
N ALA A 18 18.53 -0.09 -5.32
CA ALA A 18 19.38 -0.09 -4.12
C ALA A 18 19.12 1.12 -3.23
N LEU A 19 18.98 2.32 -3.80
CA LEU A 19 18.64 3.54 -3.05
C LEU A 19 17.27 3.45 -2.36
N VAL A 20 16.29 2.82 -3.03
CA VAL A 20 14.95 2.59 -2.48
C VAL A 20 14.98 1.56 -1.36
N ILE A 21 15.66 0.43 -1.55
CA ILE A 21 15.76 -0.65 -0.56
C ILE A 21 16.53 -0.19 0.69
N THR A 22 17.59 0.60 0.51
CA THR A 22 18.40 1.11 1.63
C THR A 22 17.75 2.28 2.36
N GLU A 23 16.67 2.85 1.82
CA GLU A 23 15.94 4.02 2.34
C GLU A 23 16.83 5.22 2.69
N VAL A 24 18.06 5.29 2.16
CA VAL A 24 19.01 6.40 2.43
C VAL A 24 18.49 7.72 1.88
N THR A 25 17.68 7.65 0.81
CA THR A 25 17.05 8.79 0.16
C THR A 25 15.56 8.55 -0.01
N HIS A 26 14.77 9.61 -0.05
CA HIS A 26 13.33 9.51 -0.31
C HIS A 26 13.06 8.86 -1.69
N LEU A 27 12.13 7.91 -1.75
CA LEU A 27 11.73 7.17 -2.97
C LEU A 27 11.59 8.08 -4.20
N MET A 28 10.87 9.20 -4.06
CA MET A 28 10.67 10.15 -5.16
C MET A 28 11.99 10.75 -5.68
N ILE A 29 12.92 11.09 -4.78
CA ILE A 29 14.21 11.67 -5.17
C ILE A 29 15.04 10.62 -5.92
N ALA A 30 15.10 9.39 -5.41
CA ALA A 30 15.80 8.29 -6.07
C ALA A 30 15.24 8.02 -7.47
N ALA A 31 13.91 7.94 -7.60
CA ALA A 31 13.24 7.73 -8.89
C ALA A 31 13.50 8.88 -9.88
N LEU A 32 13.41 10.13 -9.43
CA LEU A 32 13.63 11.30 -10.29
C LEU A 32 15.10 11.41 -10.74
N LEU A 33 16.05 11.13 -9.85
CA LEU A 33 17.48 11.09 -10.19
C LEU A 33 17.78 10.01 -11.24
N GLY A 34 17.19 8.82 -11.09
CA GLY A 34 17.28 7.76 -12.08
C GLY A 34 16.73 8.18 -13.44
N ALA A 35 15.54 8.78 -13.47
CA ALA A 35 14.93 9.28 -14.70
C ALA A 35 15.78 10.37 -15.37
N LEU A 36 16.30 11.33 -14.60
CA LEU A 36 17.20 12.37 -15.11
C LEU A 36 18.47 11.78 -15.70
N LEU A 37 19.07 10.78 -15.05
CA LEU A 37 20.28 10.09 -15.54
C LEU A 37 20.03 9.47 -16.91
N LEU A 38 18.88 8.81 -17.11
CA LEU A 38 18.51 8.21 -18.40
C LEU A 38 18.27 9.26 -19.49
N ILE A 39 17.65 10.39 -19.15
CA ILE A 39 17.40 11.49 -20.10
C ILE A 39 18.70 12.17 -20.52
N PHE A 40 19.56 12.53 -19.55
CA PHE A 40 20.85 13.19 -19.86
C PHE A 40 21.82 12.28 -20.61
N SER A 41 21.74 10.97 -20.38
CA SER A 41 22.55 9.98 -21.11
C SER A 41 22.01 9.65 -22.51
N ASN A 42 20.92 10.31 -22.93
CA ASN A 42 20.25 10.10 -24.20
C ASN A 42 19.83 8.63 -24.42
N VAL A 43 19.52 7.93 -23.33
CA VAL A 43 18.95 6.58 -23.33
C VAL A 43 17.44 6.66 -23.53
N LEU A 44 16.82 7.74 -23.06
CA LEU A 44 15.39 7.99 -23.14
C LEU A 44 15.14 9.45 -23.49
N ASN A 45 14.34 9.73 -24.52
CA ASN A 45 14.08 11.10 -24.95
C ASN A 45 13.05 11.79 -24.03
N LEU A 46 13.11 13.13 -23.90
CA LEU A 46 12.15 13.86 -23.07
C LEU A 46 10.67 13.63 -23.48
N PRO A 47 10.30 13.63 -24.77
CA PRO A 47 8.92 13.31 -25.18
C PRO A 47 8.50 11.88 -24.81
N GLU A 48 9.42 10.91 -24.92
CA GLU A 48 9.15 9.53 -24.50
C GLU A 48 8.94 9.45 -22.99
N ALA A 49 9.77 10.15 -22.19
CA ALA A 49 9.63 10.19 -20.75
C ALA A 49 8.27 10.75 -20.30
N ILE A 50 7.82 11.84 -20.95
CA ILE A 50 6.51 12.44 -20.71
C ILE A 50 5.38 11.49 -21.12
N ASP A 51 5.54 10.79 -22.24
CA ASP A 51 4.57 9.81 -22.70
C ASP A 51 4.45 8.63 -21.72
N TYR A 52 5.55 8.12 -21.17
CA TYR A 52 5.52 7.09 -20.11
C TYR A 52 4.72 7.52 -18.88
N ILE A 53 4.91 8.77 -18.42
CA ILE A 53 4.15 9.31 -17.29
C ILE A 53 2.66 9.45 -17.68
N SER A 54 2.39 9.89 -18.91
CA SER A 54 1.02 10.10 -19.42
C SER A 54 0.25 8.79 -19.55
N ARG A 55 0.92 7.68 -19.89
CA ARG A 55 0.31 6.34 -19.89
C ARG A 55 -0.07 5.86 -18.49
N GLY A 56 0.61 6.33 -17.43
CA GLY A 56 0.28 6.00 -16.05
C GLY A 56 -0.89 6.78 -15.45
N HIS A 57 -1.64 7.54 -16.25
CA HIS A 57 -2.68 8.45 -15.74
C HIS A 57 -3.81 7.72 -15.01
N GLN A 58 -4.24 6.52 -15.44
CA GLN A 58 -5.27 5.75 -14.74
C GLN A 58 -4.79 5.33 -13.35
N THR A 59 -3.55 4.84 -13.26
CA THR A 59 -2.88 4.47 -12.01
C THR A 59 -2.81 5.66 -11.04
N LEU A 60 -2.33 6.80 -11.52
CA LEU A 60 -2.26 8.02 -10.72
C LEU A 60 -3.64 8.51 -10.28
N ALA A 61 -4.62 8.50 -11.18
CA ALA A 61 -5.99 8.93 -10.90
C ALA A 61 -6.67 8.02 -9.86
N LEU A 62 -6.50 6.71 -9.96
CA LEU A 62 -7.04 5.77 -8.98
C LEU A 62 -6.44 6.00 -7.59
N PHE A 63 -5.11 6.04 -7.46
CA PHE A 63 -4.49 6.26 -6.14
C PHE A 63 -4.87 7.62 -5.57
N LEU A 64 -4.90 8.66 -6.39
CA LEU A 64 -5.36 9.97 -5.95
C LEU A 64 -6.79 9.91 -5.42
N GLY A 65 -7.71 9.29 -6.16
CA GLY A 65 -9.12 9.15 -5.77
C GLY A 65 -9.29 8.38 -4.45
N VAL A 66 -8.60 7.24 -4.32
CA VAL A 66 -8.62 6.43 -3.10
C VAL A 66 -8.05 7.22 -1.92
N MET A 67 -6.92 7.91 -2.09
CA MET A 67 -6.32 8.70 -1.01
C MET A 67 -7.20 9.87 -0.58
N ILE A 68 -7.88 10.55 -1.52
CA ILE A 68 -8.86 11.60 -1.20
C ILE A 68 -10.03 10.99 -0.41
N LEU A 69 -10.56 9.85 -0.85
CA LEU A 69 -11.63 9.14 -0.16
C LEU A 69 -11.22 8.77 1.28
N VAL A 70 -10.05 8.16 1.44
CA VAL A 70 -9.46 7.79 2.74
C VAL A 70 -9.39 9.02 3.65
N ARG A 71 -8.77 10.10 3.18
CA ARG A 71 -8.57 11.35 3.95
C ARG A 71 -9.89 12.02 4.31
N SER A 72 -10.92 11.86 3.49
CA SER A 72 -12.25 12.40 3.76
C SER A 72 -12.96 11.61 4.88
N PHE A 73 -12.76 10.30 4.96
CA PHE A 73 -13.34 9.46 6.01
C PHE A 73 -12.54 9.43 7.31
N GLU A 74 -11.22 9.61 7.27
CA GLU A 74 -10.34 9.63 8.44
C GLU A 74 -10.89 10.50 9.61
N PRO A 75 -11.26 11.78 9.42
CA PRO A 75 -11.77 12.62 10.52
C PRO A 75 -13.13 12.18 11.05
N THR A 76 -13.92 11.44 10.25
CA THR A 76 -15.26 10.99 10.65
C THR A 76 -15.22 9.85 11.66
N LYS A 77 -14.08 9.16 11.80
CA LYS A 77 -13.90 7.98 12.67
C LYS A 77 -14.94 6.88 12.43
N VAL A 78 -15.51 6.81 11.23
CA VAL A 78 -16.49 5.79 10.86
C VAL A 78 -15.90 4.38 10.99
N PHE A 79 -14.64 4.20 10.55
CA PHE A 79 -13.94 2.93 10.68
C PHE A 79 -13.68 2.54 12.14
N ASP A 80 -13.29 3.50 12.99
CA ASP A 80 -13.11 3.27 14.43
C ASP A 80 -14.41 2.77 15.07
N HIS A 81 -15.54 3.39 14.72
CA HIS A 81 -16.83 3.04 15.28
C HIS A 81 -17.30 1.65 14.84
N ILE A 82 -17.08 1.30 13.57
CA ILE A 82 -17.38 -0.04 13.04
C ILE A 82 -16.48 -1.07 13.75
N ALA A 83 -15.19 -0.80 13.85
CA ALA A 83 -14.23 -1.68 14.48
C ALA A 83 -14.57 -1.98 15.95
N ILE A 84 -14.86 -0.93 16.74
CA ILE A 84 -15.25 -1.06 18.15
C ILE A 84 -16.53 -1.88 18.27
N ARG A 85 -17.55 -1.62 17.44
CA ARG A 85 -18.82 -2.37 17.49
C ARG A 85 -18.62 -3.85 17.19
N VAL A 86 -17.87 -4.18 16.14
CA VAL A 86 -17.59 -5.57 15.75
C VAL A 86 -16.81 -6.31 16.85
N LEU A 87 -15.92 -5.62 17.56
CA LEU A 87 -15.15 -6.22 18.65
C LEU A 87 -15.93 -6.35 19.95
N ILE A 88 -16.85 -5.43 20.26
CA ILE A 88 -17.79 -5.57 21.38
C ILE A 88 -18.75 -6.75 21.14
N LEU A 89 -19.22 -6.93 19.90
CA LEU A 89 -20.10 -8.04 19.51
C LEU A 89 -19.42 -9.42 19.67
N ALA A 90 -18.09 -9.48 19.71
CA ALA A 90 -17.35 -10.73 19.95
C ALA A 90 -17.45 -11.24 21.40
N GLN A 91 -18.07 -10.46 22.32
CA GLN A 91 -18.44 -10.86 23.69
C GLN A 91 -17.31 -11.51 24.52
N GLY A 92 -16.06 -11.13 24.27
CA GLY A 92 -14.90 -11.65 25.02
C GLY A 92 -14.46 -13.07 24.66
N SER A 93 -15.05 -13.70 23.64
CA SER A 93 -14.55 -14.98 23.13
C SER A 93 -13.32 -14.75 22.25
N GLY A 94 -12.16 -15.27 22.66
CA GLY A 94 -10.91 -15.15 21.91
C GLY A 94 -11.02 -15.61 20.45
N LYS A 95 -11.81 -16.66 20.17
CA LYS A 95 -12.06 -17.15 18.80
C LYS A 95 -12.89 -16.16 17.98
N LEU A 96 -13.92 -15.56 18.57
CA LEU A 96 -14.75 -14.56 17.89
C LEU A 96 -13.97 -13.28 17.63
N ILE A 97 -13.07 -12.88 18.53
CA ILE A 97 -12.20 -11.72 18.36
C ILE A 97 -11.26 -11.92 17.16
N LEU A 98 -10.62 -13.09 17.07
CA LEU A 98 -9.76 -13.44 15.93
C LEU A 98 -10.54 -13.39 14.60
N LEU A 99 -11.71 -14.01 14.57
CA LEU A 99 -12.57 -14.01 13.38
C LEU A 99 -13.05 -12.60 13.01
N SER A 100 -13.43 -11.80 14.01
CA SER A 100 -13.84 -10.41 13.86
C SER A 100 -12.73 -9.55 13.27
N ILE A 101 -11.49 -9.69 13.74
CA ILE A 101 -10.33 -8.96 13.20
C ILE A 101 -10.11 -9.35 11.74
N VAL A 102 -10.15 -10.64 11.41
CA VAL A 102 -9.95 -11.12 10.04
C VAL A 102 -11.04 -10.58 9.12
N ALA A 103 -12.31 -10.73 9.51
CA ALA A 103 -13.45 -10.29 8.71
C ALA A 103 -13.45 -8.77 8.52
N LEU A 104 -13.25 -8.01 9.59
CA LEU A 104 -13.21 -6.54 9.54
C LEU A 104 -12.05 -6.05 8.66
N THR A 105 -10.85 -6.59 8.88
CA THR A 105 -9.66 -6.22 8.11
C THR A 105 -9.85 -6.55 6.64
N SER A 106 -10.43 -7.72 6.33
CA SER A 106 -10.67 -8.13 4.94
C SER A 106 -11.68 -7.23 4.23
N VAL A 107 -12.75 -6.83 4.91
CA VAL A 107 -13.78 -5.96 4.32
C VAL A 107 -13.21 -4.56 4.10
N ILE A 108 -12.55 -3.99 5.10
CA ILE A 108 -11.96 -2.65 5.01
C ILE A 108 -10.85 -2.60 3.95
N CYS A 109 -9.94 -3.58 3.94
CA CYS A 109 -8.82 -3.64 3.01
C CYS A 109 -9.21 -3.99 1.57
N SER A 110 -10.44 -4.47 1.33
CA SER A 110 -10.95 -4.65 -0.03
C SER A 110 -11.28 -3.32 -0.73
N VAL A 111 -11.44 -2.24 0.04
CA VAL A 111 -11.74 -0.89 -0.48
C VAL A 111 -10.56 0.06 -0.26
N LEU A 112 -9.82 -0.14 0.83
CA LEU A 112 -8.74 0.72 1.26
C LEU A 112 -7.37 0.06 1.07
N PRO A 113 -6.31 0.84 0.83
CA PRO A 113 -4.96 0.30 0.79
C PRO A 113 -4.59 -0.44 2.08
N ASN A 114 -3.82 -1.53 1.95
CA ASN A 114 -3.29 -2.31 3.07
C ASN A 114 -2.64 -1.46 4.18
N ALA A 115 -1.72 -0.55 3.82
CA ALA A 115 -1.01 0.32 4.75
C ALA A 115 -1.97 1.23 5.52
N THR A 116 -2.97 1.79 4.84
CA THR A 116 -4.01 2.62 5.44
C THR A 116 -4.86 1.83 6.42
N THR A 117 -5.28 0.61 6.05
CA THR A 117 -6.10 -0.26 6.91
C THR A 117 -5.37 -0.59 8.22
N VAL A 118 -4.08 -0.90 8.12
CA VAL A 118 -3.22 -1.15 9.29
C VAL A 118 -3.08 0.11 10.14
N LEU A 119 -2.92 1.29 9.53
CA LEU A 119 -2.81 2.56 10.26
C LEU A 119 -4.10 2.92 11.01
N LEU A 120 -5.26 2.59 10.44
CA LEU A 120 -6.58 2.84 11.02
C LEU A 120 -6.92 1.86 12.15
N LEU A 121 -6.74 0.56 11.90
CA LEU A 121 -7.13 -0.49 12.86
C LEU A 121 -6.06 -0.77 13.92
N GLY A 122 -4.78 -0.55 13.59
CA GLY A 122 -3.63 -0.76 14.48
C GLY A 122 -3.77 -0.08 15.85
N PRO A 123 -4.10 1.23 15.95
CA PRO A 123 -4.24 1.89 17.25
C PRO A 123 -5.46 1.43 18.06
N LEU A 124 -6.44 0.76 17.44
CA LEU A 124 -7.65 0.29 18.11
C LEU A 124 -7.44 -1.05 18.84
N LEU A 125 -6.47 -1.85 18.38
CA LEU A 125 -6.22 -3.20 18.89
C LEU A 125 -5.63 -3.24 20.32
N PRO A 126 -4.59 -2.46 20.68
CA PRO A 126 -4.01 -2.51 22.03
C PRO A 126 -5.00 -2.29 23.17
N PRO A 127 -5.83 -1.22 23.20
CA PRO A 127 -6.74 -0.99 24.32
C PRO A 127 -7.82 -2.07 24.45
N ILE A 128 -8.19 -2.72 23.34
CA ILE A 128 -9.19 -3.79 23.36
C ILE A 128 -8.56 -5.10 23.84
N ALA A 129 -7.36 -5.44 23.36
CA ALA A 129 -6.60 -6.58 23.84
C ALA A 129 -6.34 -6.51 25.36
N THR A 130 -5.97 -5.34 25.89
CA THR A 130 -5.80 -5.13 27.34
C THR A 130 -7.08 -5.38 28.13
N LYS A 131 -8.24 -4.89 27.66
CA LYS A 131 -9.53 -5.13 28.32
C LYS A 131 -9.95 -6.60 28.34
N LEU A 132 -9.46 -7.36 27.38
CA LEU A 132 -9.77 -8.78 27.20
C LEU A 132 -8.73 -9.71 27.84
N GLY A 133 -7.66 -9.16 28.42
CA GLY A 133 -6.55 -9.95 28.96
C GLY A 133 -5.77 -10.71 27.89
N LEU A 134 -5.78 -10.24 26.64
CA LEU A 134 -5.07 -10.85 25.51
C LEU A 134 -3.78 -10.08 25.19
N GLU A 135 -2.79 -10.80 24.66
CA GLU A 135 -1.62 -10.16 24.05
C GLU A 135 -1.99 -9.51 22.71
N PHE A 136 -1.65 -8.24 22.54
CA PHE A 136 -2.01 -7.49 21.32
C PHE A 136 -1.06 -7.76 20.14
N ILE A 137 0.19 -8.18 20.39
CA ILE A 137 1.20 -8.40 19.35
C ILE A 137 0.74 -9.47 18.34
N PRO A 138 0.27 -10.67 18.77
CA PRO A 138 -0.23 -11.68 17.83
C PRO A 138 -1.44 -11.20 17.03
N LEU A 139 -2.30 -10.38 17.64
CA LEU A 139 -3.47 -9.81 16.97
C LEU A 139 -3.08 -8.80 15.90
N LEU A 140 -2.07 -7.97 16.15
CA LEU A 140 -1.50 -7.07 15.14
C LEU A 140 -0.85 -7.84 13.99
N ILE A 141 -0.09 -8.89 14.28
CA ILE A 141 0.52 -9.74 13.25
C ILE A 141 -0.58 -10.36 12.37
N LEU A 142 -1.63 -10.94 12.99
CA LEU A 142 -2.76 -11.49 12.26
C LEU A 142 -3.45 -10.44 11.39
N MET A 143 -3.67 -9.24 11.92
CA MET A 143 -4.25 -8.11 11.17
C MET A 143 -3.38 -7.76 9.96
N VAL A 144 -2.07 -7.61 10.12
CA VAL A 144 -1.14 -7.27 9.02
C VAL A 144 -1.12 -8.36 7.95
N LEU A 145 -1.04 -9.64 8.35
CA LEU A 145 -1.10 -10.76 7.41
C LEU A 145 -2.44 -10.80 6.65
N THR A 146 -3.54 -10.53 7.35
CA THR A 146 -4.86 -10.47 6.75
C THR A 146 -4.98 -9.29 5.80
N ALA A 147 -4.49 -8.11 6.16
CA ALA A 147 -4.52 -6.91 5.31
C ALA A 147 -3.74 -7.15 4.01
N ASN A 148 -2.54 -7.73 4.11
CA ASN A 148 -1.75 -8.05 2.91
C ASN A 148 -2.43 -9.08 2.00
N SER A 149 -3.11 -10.07 2.58
CA SER A 149 -3.87 -11.07 1.81
C SER A 149 -5.14 -10.47 1.20
N ALA A 150 -5.85 -9.63 1.94
CA ALA A 150 -7.11 -9.01 1.53
C ALA A 150 -6.91 -7.90 0.49
N GLY A 151 -5.75 -7.23 0.48
CA GLY A 151 -5.38 -6.27 -0.56
C GLY A 151 -5.29 -6.88 -1.97
N LEU A 152 -5.28 -8.21 -2.09
CA LEU A 152 -5.35 -8.93 -3.36
C LEU A 152 -6.79 -9.22 -3.82
N LEU A 153 -7.81 -8.95 -2.99
CA LEU A 153 -9.20 -9.22 -3.33
C LEU A 153 -9.75 -8.25 -4.38
N THR A 154 -9.20 -7.04 -4.46
CA THR A 154 -9.61 -6.01 -5.42
C THR A 154 -8.40 -5.34 -6.03
N LEU A 155 -8.55 -4.79 -7.24
CA LEU A 155 -7.53 -3.99 -7.90
C LEU A 155 -7.18 -2.70 -7.15
N VAL A 156 -8.00 -2.29 -6.19
CA VAL A 156 -7.85 -1.04 -5.44
C VAL A 156 -7.02 -1.24 -4.16
N GLY A 157 -6.99 -2.46 -3.63
CA GLY A 157 -6.47 -2.77 -2.29
C GLY A 157 -4.95 -2.64 -2.11
N ASP A 158 -4.18 -2.68 -3.20
CA ASP A 158 -2.73 -2.48 -3.14
C ASP A 158 -2.17 -1.86 -4.43
N PRO A 159 -1.21 -0.92 -4.32
CA PRO A 159 -0.67 -0.29 -5.51
C PRO A 159 0.02 -1.21 -6.51
N ALA A 160 0.72 -2.24 -6.05
CA ALA A 160 1.39 -3.17 -6.94
C ALA A 160 0.36 -4.02 -7.70
N THR A 161 -0.71 -4.45 -7.02
CA THR A 161 -1.83 -5.18 -7.65
C THR A 161 -2.47 -4.39 -8.77
N TYR A 162 -2.71 -3.09 -8.58
CA TYR A 162 -3.27 -2.25 -9.63
C TYR A 162 -2.33 -2.13 -10.83
N ILE A 163 -1.04 -1.83 -10.61
CA ILE A 163 -0.06 -1.66 -11.69
C ILE A 163 0.03 -2.94 -12.54
N VAL A 164 0.03 -4.11 -11.90
CA VAL A 164 0.02 -5.40 -12.61
C VAL A 164 -1.31 -5.59 -13.35
N GLY A 165 -2.43 -5.24 -12.73
CA GLY A 165 -3.77 -5.33 -13.33
C GLY A 165 -3.98 -4.39 -14.53
N ASP A 166 -3.38 -3.21 -14.52
CA ASP A 166 -3.38 -2.25 -15.62
C ASP A 166 -2.48 -2.74 -16.77
N ALA A 167 -1.33 -3.36 -16.45
CA ALA A 167 -0.41 -3.87 -17.46
C ALA A 167 -0.94 -5.08 -18.27
N ILE A 168 -1.95 -5.80 -17.75
CA ILE A 168 -2.55 -6.96 -18.43
C ILE A 168 -3.79 -6.63 -19.28
N ASN A 169 -4.30 -5.40 -19.21
CA ASN A 169 -5.56 -4.97 -19.83
C ASN A 169 -5.31 -4.00 -20.99
#